data_AF-A0A9D1S9X1-F1
#
_entry.id   AF-A0A9D1S9X1-F1
#
_cell.length_a   1.000
_cell.length_b   1.000
_cell.length_c   1.000
_cell.angle_alpha   90.00
_cell.angle_beta   90.00
_cell.angle_gamma   90.00
#
_symmetry.space_group_name_H-M   'P 1'
#
loop_
_entity.id
_entity.type
_entity.pdbx_description
1 polymer ?
#
loop_
_entity_poly.entity_id
_entity_poly.type
_entity_poly.pdbx_seq_one_letter_code
_entity_poly.pdbx_strand_id
1 'polypeptide(L)'
;MEKEIGSSGKMTFSFLWHYVLYYIILTLIFGVIFSFIYTKVNIIISSILTVVALFISVFLATKLSTKDIFRSKLLDEENVKKFQRNMLIFFIICILFTTFYNAIVYSVSILRIDGQMLSLGEEIQEQIKSVVEEAKSLQMIITLVVAAIESIGYIVMIPIQRKWIQKENKVEE
;
A
#
# COMPACT_ATOMS: atom_id res chain seq x y z
N MET A 1 8.21 -23.37 24.60
CA MET A 1 7.22 -24.14 23.82
C MET A 1 7.88 -24.32 22.48
N GLU A 2 8.27 -25.54 22.11
CA GLU A 2 9.03 -25.78 20.88
C GLU A 2 8.23 -25.31 19.67
N LYS A 3 8.87 -24.52 18.79
CA LYS A 3 8.23 -23.99 17.58
C LYS A 3 8.20 -25.04 16.47
N GLU A 4 7.10 -25.11 15.74
CA GLU A 4 6.97 -26.04 14.60
C GLU A 4 7.84 -25.56 13.43
N ILE A 5 8.64 -26.46 12.84
CA ILE A 5 9.40 -26.17 11.61
C ILE A 5 8.41 -26.10 10.44
N GLY A 6 8.21 -24.90 9.90
CA GLY A 6 7.30 -24.67 8.78
C GLY A 6 8.00 -24.84 7.42
N SER A 7 7.24 -25.21 6.39
CA SER A 7 7.70 -25.07 5.00
C SER A 7 7.48 -23.65 4.50
N SER A 8 8.39 -23.16 3.65
CA SER A 8 8.31 -21.81 3.07
C SER A 8 6.96 -21.51 2.40
N GLY A 9 6.39 -22.47 1.65
CA GLY A 9 5.09 -22.30 0.99
C GLY A 9 3.92 -22.13 1.96
N LYS A 10 3.81 -22.99 2.97
CA LYS A 10 2.74 -22.90 4.00
C LYS A 10 2.85 -21.61 4.80
N MET A 11 4.07 -21.21 5.16
CA MET A 11 4.29 -19.95 5.90
C MET A 11 4.05 -18.72 5.04
N THR A 12 4.40 -18.76 3.75
CA THR A 12 4.05 -17.68 2.81
C THR A 12 2.53 -17.51 2.76
N PHE A 13 1.79 -18.58 2.51
CA PHE A 13 0.33 -18.50 2.40
C PHE A 13 -0.33 -17.99 3.69
N SER A 14 0.11 -18.52 4.84
CA SER A 14 -0.37 -18.04 6.14
C SER A 14 -0.03 -16.56 6.34
N PHE A 15 1.16 -16.11 5.94
CA PHE A 15 1.56 -14.71 6.02
C PHE A 15 0.68 -13.82 5.19
N LEU A 16 0.43 -14.19 3.95
CA LEU A 16 -0.43 -13.41 3.05
C LEU A 16 -1.84 -13.25 3.62
N TRP A 17 -2.41 -14.30 4.20
CA TRP A 17 -3.74 -14.23 4.82
C TRP A 17 -3.78 -13.22 5.97
N HIS A 18 -2.84 -13.31 6.92
CA HIS A 18 -2.76 -12.35 8.03
C HIS A 18 -2.45 -10.94 7.54
N TYR A 19 -1.60 -10.81 6.51
CA TYR A 19 -1.20 -9.53 5.96
C TYR A 19 -2.40 -8.81 5.35
N VAL A 20 -3.17 -9.49 4.49
CA VAL A 20 -4.37 -8.94 3.89
C VAL A 20 -5.39 -8.56 4.96
N LEU A 21 -5.60 -9.42 5.96
CA LEU A 21 -6.52 -9.14 7.07
C LEU A 21 -6.11 -7.86 7.84
N TYR A 22 -4.86 -7.77 8.29
CA TYR A 22 -4.38 -6.60 9.02
C TYR A 22 -4.38 -5.35 8.16
N TYR A 23 -4.01 -5.47 6.88
CA TYR A 23 -4.03 -4.35 5.95
C TYR A 23 -5.43 -3.77 5.77
N ILE A 24 -6.46 -4.63 5.61
CA ILE A 24 -7.86 -4.20 5.51
C ILE A 24 -8.30 -3.50 6.81
N ILE A 25 -8.03 -4.10 7.96
CA ILE A 25 -8.40 -3.52 9.27
C ILE A 25 -7.76 -2.15 9.46
N LEU A 26 -6.46 -2.03 9.20
CA LEU A 26 -5.73 -0.76 9.32
C LEU A 26 -6.27 0.30 8.36
N THR A 27 -6.55 -0.09 7.12
CA THR A 27 -7.11 0.83 6.11
C THR A 27 -8.48 1.35 6.53
N LEU A 28 -9.34 0.51 7.12
CA LEU A 28 -10.64 0.94 7.66
C LEU A 28 -10.47 1.91 8.84
N ILE A 29 -9.58 1.60 9.78
CA ILE A 29 -9.28 2.48 10.92
C ILE A 29 -8.78 3.84 10.45
N PHE A 30 -7.80 3.85 9.54
CA PHE A 30 -7.28 5.08 8.95
C PHE A 30 -8.35 5.84 8.17
N GLY A 31 -9.19 5.15 7.39
CA GLY A 31 -10.29 5.77 6.67
C GLY A 31 -11.25 6.54 7.59
N VAL A 32 -11.61 5.95 8.73
CA VAL A 32 -12.43 6.63 9.74
C VAL A 32 -11.70 7.85 10.31
N ILE A 33 -10.45 7.71 10.75
CA ILE A 33 -9.65 8.82 11.31
C ILE A 33 -9.53 9.96 10.30
N PHE A 34 -9.19 9.65 9.06
CA PHE A 34 -8.99 10.66 8.02
C PHE A 34 -10.27 11.33 7.56
N SER A 35 -11.43 10.66 7.64
CA SER A 35 -12.72 11.30 7.33
C SER A 35 -12.97 12.55 8.19
N PHE A 36 -12.53 12.55 9.46
CA PHE A 36 -12.62 13.71 10.35
C PHE A 36 -11.54 14.76 10.11
N ILE A 37 -10.38 14.36 9.58
CA ILE A 37 -9.25 15.26 9.33
C ILE A 37 -9.42 15.97 7.99
N TYR A 38 -9.80 15.25 6.92
CA TYR A 38 -9.90 15.80 5.56
C TYR A 38 -10.91 16.93 5.42
N THR A 39 -11.90 17.02 6.31
CA THR A 39 -12.82 18.16 6.35
C THR A 39 -12.19 19.46 6.87
N LYS A 40 -10.98 19.38 7.45
CA LYS A 40 -10.33 20.49 8.17
C LYS A 40 -8.96 20.89 7.60
N VAL A 41 -8.43 20.16 6.64
CA VAL A 41 -7.09 20.41 6.07
C VAL A 41 -7.15 20.59 4.55
N ASN A 42 -6.21 21.36 4.01
CA ASN A 42 -6.07 21.55 2.56
C ASN A 42 -5.66 20.23 1.88
N ILE A 43 -6.04 20.07 0.61
CA ILE A 43 -5.79 18.91 -0.23
C ILE A 43 -4.33 18.46 -0.25
N ILE A 44 -3.37 19.39 -0.24
CA ILE A 44 -1.94 19.06 -0.21
C ILE A 44 -1.57 18.32 1.08
N ILE A 45 -2.04 18.83 2.24
CA ILE A 45 -1.80 18.20 3.54
C ILE A 45 -2.51 16.84 3.60
N SER A 46 -3.74 16.76 3.09
CA SER A 46 -4.49 15.51 2.96
C SER A 46 -3.75 14.45 2.13
N SER A 47 -3.14 14.85 1.01
CA SER A 47 -2.35 13.95 0.16
C SER A 47 -1.12 13.44 0.89
N ILE A 48 -0.38 14.31 1.60
CA ILE A 48 0.78 13.90 2.41
C ILE A 48 0.36 12.93 3.51
N LEU A 49 -0.73 13.22 4.23
CA LEU A 49 -1.25 12.35 5.29
C LEU A 49 -1.69 10.98 4.75
N THR A 50 -2.34 10.94 3.58
CA THR A 50 -2.70 9.69 2.89
C THR A 50 -1.46 8.82 2.66
N VAL A 51 -0.42 9.42 2.09
CA VAL A 51 0.84 8.72 1.75
C VAL A 51 1.51 8.15 3.01
N VAL A 52 1.59 8.95 4.07
CA VAL A 52 2.17 8.52 5.36
C VAL A 52 1.36 7.36 5.95
N ALA A 53 0.03 7.43 5.89
CA ALA A 53 -0.83 6.37 6.39
C ALA A 53 -0.71 5.06 5.62
N LEU A 54 -0.60 5.12 4.30
CA LEU A 54 -0.35 3.93 3.46
C LEU A 54 0.95 3.25 3.87
N PHE A 55 2.02 4.01 4.04
CA PHE A 55 3.31 3.46 4.50
C PHE A 55 3.21 2.82 5.89
N ILE A 56 2.55 3.49 6.83
CA ILE A 56 2.30 2.95 8.18
C ILE A 56 1.46 1.67 8.10
N SER A 57 0.46 1.60 7.21
CA SER A 57 -0.41 0.45 7.05
C SER A 57 0.37 -0.77 6.54
N VAL A 58 1.18 -0.59 5.50
CA VAL A 58 2.07 -1.64 4.98
C VAL A 58 3.05 -2.11 6.05
N PHE A 59 3.65 -1.18 6.79
CA PHE A 59 4.59 -1.51 7.87
C PHE A 59 3.93 -2.31 9.00
N LEU A 60 2.80 -1.83 9.53
CA LEU A 60 2.10 -2.47 10.64
C LEU A 60 1.52 -3.82 10.23
N ALA A 61 0.90 -3.93 9.05
CA ALA A 61 0.40 -5.20 8.54
C ALA A 61 1.54 -6.22 8.43
N THR A 62 2.67 -5.84 7.83
CA THR A 62 3.85 -6.72 7.71
C THR A 62 4.36 -7.15 9.09
N LYS A 63 4.48 -6.21 10.03
CA LYS A 63 4.98 -6.48 11.38
C LYS A 63 4.08 -7.43 12.16
N LEU A 64 2.77 -7.18 12.14
CA LEU A 64 1.78 -7.99 12.86
C LEU A 64 1.72 -9.42 12.27
N SER A 65 1.68 -9.54 10.94
CA SER A 65 1.69 -10.85 10.27
C SER A 65 2.97 -11.64 10.53
N THR A 66 4.13 -10.98 10.53
CA THR A 66 5.39 -11.65 10.88
C THR A 66 5.35 -12.10 12.33
N LYS A 67 4.93 -11.25 13.25
CA LYS A 67 4.88 -11.60 14.67
C LYS A 67 3.98 -12.80 14.93
N ASP A 68 2.77 -12.84 14.37
CA ASP A 68 1.82 -13.92 14.65
C ASP A 68 2.31 -15.29 14.16
N ILE A 69 2.91 -15.31 12.97
CA ILE A 69 3.33 -16.55 12.34
C ILE A 69 4.60 -17.08 12.98
N PHE A 70 5.57 -16.21 13.22
CA PHE A 70 6.88 -16.61 13.74
C PHE A 70 6.90 -16.74 15.27
N ARG A 71 5.81 -16.40 15.95
CA ARG A 71 5.61 -16.70 17.38
C ARG A 71 5.49 -18.20 17.64
N SER A 72 4.86 -18.95 16.74
CA SER A 72 4.59 -20.39 16.89
C SER A 72 5.36 -21.28 15.93
N LYS A 73 5.96 -20.71 14.87
CA LYS A 73 6.68 -21.45 13.82
C LYS A 73 8.07 -20.89 13.59
N LEU A 74 8.98 -21.77 13.19
CA LEU A 74 10.35 -21.41 12.80
C LEU A 74 10.60 -21.75 11.32
N LEU A 75 11.49 -21.00 10.69
CA LEU A 75 12.04 -21.32 9.37
C LEU A 75 13.54 -21.53 9.46
N ASP A 76 14.04 -22.59 8.83
CA ASP A 76 15.47 -22.74 8.55
C ASP A 76 15.95 -21.68 7.53
N GLU A 77 17.27 -21.49 7.43
CA GLU A 77 17.83 -20.42 6.62
C GLU A 77 17.53 -20.56 5.11
N GLU A 78 17.43 -21.80 4.60
CA GLU A 78 17.07 -22.05 3.21
C GLU A 78 15.62 -21.66 2.93
N ASN A 79 14.69 -22.02 3.81
CA ASN A 79 13.28 -21.67 3.68
C ASN A 79 13.02 -20.20 3.97
N VAL A 80 13.83 -19.50 4.79
CA VAL A 80 13.79 -18.04 4.91
C VAL A 80 14.06 -17.39 3.55
N LYS A 81 15.09 -17.84 2.81
CA LYS A 81 15.38 -17.29 1.46
C LYS A 81 14.22 -17.54 0.49
N LYS A 82 13.63 -18.75 0.50
CA LYS A 82 12.45 -19.08 -0.33
C LYS A 82 11.24 -18.23 0.06
N PHE A 83 10.98 -18.04 1.34
CA PHE A 83 9.92 -17.17 1.86
C PHE A 83 10.10 -15.73 1.38
N GLN A 84 11.30 -15.16 1.49
CA GLN A 84 11.58 -13.80 1.01
C GLN A 84 11.36 -13.64 -0.50
N ARG A 85 11.76 -14.64 -1.30
CA ARG A 85 11.51 -14.63 -2.74
C ARG A 85 10.00 -14.62 -3.03
N ASN A 86 9.23 -15.43 -2.32
CA ASN A 86 7.78 -15.45 -2.50
C ASN A 86 7.14 -14.12 -2.08
N MET A 87 7.62 -13.50 -1.00
CA MET A 87 7.18 -12.18 -0.56
C MET A 87 7.51 -11.08 -1.58
N LEU A 88 8.69 -11.12 -2.19
CA LEU A 88 9.04 -10.21 -3.28
C LEU A 88 8.09 -10.36 -4.47
N ILE A 89 7.78 -11.59 -4.89
CA ILE A 89 6.82 -11.86 -5.97
C ILE A 89 5.44 -11.31 -5.61
N PHE A 90 4.97 -11.56 -4.39
CA PHE A 90 3.70 -11.02 -3.91
C PHE A 90 3.66 -9.49 -3.95
N PHE A 91 4.71 -8.83 -3.47
CA PHE A 91 4.80 -7.37 -3.50
C PHE A 91 4.85 -6.80 -4.91
N ILE A 92 5.54 -7.45 -5.86
CA ILE A 92 5.49 -7.06 -7.27
C ILE A 92 4.05 -7.15 -7.81
N ILE A 93 3.32 -8.22 -7.47
CA ILE A 93 1.91 -8.36 -7.86
C ILE A 93 1.07 -7.24 -7.26
N CYS A 94 1.26 -6.91 -5.97
CA CYS A 94 0.57 -5.78 -5.34
C CYS A 94 0.85 -4.47 -6.07
N ILE A 95 2.11 -4.18 -6.38
CA ILE A 95 2.50 -2.96 -7.11
C ILE A 95 1.81 -2.88 -8.48
N LEU A 96 1.78 -3.98 -9.23
CA LEU A 96 1.12 -4.03 -10.54
C LEU A 96 -0.39 -3.79 -10.42
N PHE A 97 -1.05 -4.44 -9.46
CA PHE A 97 -2.47 -4.25 -9.20
C PHE A 97 -2.80 -2.82 -8.77
N THR A 98 -2.04 -2.25 -7.83
CA THR A 98 -2.29 -0.89 -7.35
C THR A 98 -2.01 0.15 -8.43
N THR A 99 -0.96 -0.03 -9.24
CA THR A 99 -0.68 0.85 -10.38
C THR A 99 -1.81 0.80 -11.41
N PHE A 100 -2.31 -0.40 -11.73
CA PHE A 100 -3.43 -0.58 -12.65
C PHE A 100 -4.72 0.05 -12.11
N TYR A 101 -5.03 -0.15 -10.83
CA TYR A 101 -6.17 0.47 -10.16
C TYR A 101 -6.09 2.00 -10.21
N ASN A 102 -4.92 2.57 -9.88
CA ASN A 102 -4.69 4.01 -9.90
C ASN A 102 -4.82 4.60 -11.31
N ALA A 103 -4.37 3.88 -12.35
CA ALA A 103 -4.57 4.29 -13.74
C ALA A 103 -6.05 4.32 -14.15
N ILE A 104 -6.85 3.35 -13.67
CA ILE A 104 -8.31 3.35 -13.86
C ILE A 104 -8.95 4.54 -13.15
N VAL A 105 -8.63 4.76 -11.88
CA VAL A 105 -9.18 5.87 -11.08
C VAL A 105 -8.85 7.22 -11.71
N TYR A 106 -7.61 7.39 -12.19
CA TYR A 106 -7.21 8.57 -12.94
C TYR A 106 -8.06 8.74 -14.21
N SER A 107 -8.17 7.70 -15.05
CA SER A 107 -8.94 7.74 -16.29
C SER A 107 -10.42 8.10 -16.06
N VAL A 108 -11.05 7.51 -15.04
CA VAL A 108 -12.44 7.82 -14.64
C VAL A 108 -12.57 9.27 -14.17
N SER A 109 -11.58 9.78 -13.44
CA SER A 109 -11.58 11.18 -12.99
C SER A 109 -11.50 12.15 -14.16
N ILE A 110 -10.63 11.88 -15.14
CA ILE A 110 -10.50 12.68 -16.37
C ILE A 110 -11.82 12.69 -17.14
N LEU A 111 -12.42 11.52 -17.37
CA LEU A 111 -13.72 11.41 -18.04
C LEU A 111 -14.82 12.20 -17.33
N ARG A 112 -14.82 12.20 -16.00
CA ARG A 112 -15.78 12.98 -15.21
C ARG A 112 -15.58 14.49 -15.39
N ILE A 113 -14.33 14.95 -15.37
CA ILE A 113 -13.98 16.36 -15.61
C ILE A 113 -14.41 16.78 -17.01
N ASP A 114 -14.12 15.96 -18.02
CA ASP A 114 -14.50 16.24 -19.42
C ASP A 114 -16.01 16.26 -19.62
N GLY A 115 -16.75 15.34 -18.99
CA GLY A 115 -18.21 15.37 -19.00
C GLY A 115 -18.78 16.64 -18.35
N GLN A 116 -18.18 17.12 -17.25
CA GLN A 116 -18.57 18.38 -16.62
C GLN A 116 -18.24 19.58 -17.52
N MET A 117 -17.08 19.59 -18.18
CA MET A 117 -16.71 20.63 -19.15
C MET A 117 -17.72 20.74 -20.29
N LEU A 118 -18.11 19.61 -20.89
CA LEU A 118 -19.09 19.56 -21.98
C LEU A 118 -20.47 20.09 -21.60
N SER A 119 -20.81 20.07 -20.31
CA SER A 119 -22.07 20.64 -19.81
C SER A 119 -22.05 22.17 -19.65
N LEU A 120 -20.89 22.79 -19.78
CA LEU A 120 -20.71 24.25 -19.73
C LEU A 120 -20.77 24.86 -21.14
N GLY A 121 -21.21 26.12 -21.25
CA GLY A 121 -21.17 26.85 -22.51
C GLY A 121 -19.74 27.14 -23.00
N GLU A 122 -19.55 27.31 -24.31
CA GLU A 122 -18.23 27.46 -24.96
C GLU A 122 -17.36 28.58 -24.36
N GLU A 123 -17.93 29.76 -24.09
CA GLU A 123 -17.19 30.87 -23.45
C GLU A 123 -16.63 30.49 -22.06
N ILE A 124 -17.41 29.75 -21.26
CA ILE A 124 -16.99 29.31 -19.93
C ILE A 124 -15.91 28.23 -20.06
N GLN A 125 -16.08 27.30 -21.00
CA GLN A 125 -15.07 26.27 -21.27
C GLN A 125 -13.72 26.88 -21.63
N GLU A 126 -13.72 27.90 -22.49
CA GLU A 126 -12.49 28.57 -22.92
C GLU A 126 -11.80 29.32 -21.77
N GLN A 127 -12.58 29.96 -20.89
CA GLN A 127 -12.05 30.66 -19.71
C GLN A 127 -11.40 29.73 -18.68
N ILE A 128 -11.92 28.51 -18.49
CA ILE A 128 -11.44 27.59 -17.44
C ILE A 128 -10.50 26.49 -17.96
N LYS A 129 -10.31 26.40 -19.28
CA LYS A 129 -9.54 25.32 -19.92
C LYS A 129 -8.14 25.14 -19.33
N SER A 130 -7.40 26.23 -19.15
CA SER A 130 -6.04 26.21 -18.59
C SER A 130 -6.01 25.68 -17.15
N VAL A 131 -6.98 26.09 -16.32
CA VAL A 131 -7.12 25.62 -14.93
C VAL A 131 -7.45 24.13 -14.90
N VAL A 132 -8.29 23.66 -15.82
CA VAL A 132 -8.65 22.24 -15.94
C VAL A 132 -7.45 21.39 -16.38
N GLU A 133 -6.70 21.84 -17.39
CA GLU A 133 -5.47 21.16 -17.83
C GLU A 133 -4.43 21.08 -16.70
N GLU A 134 -4.26 22.15 -15.92
CA GLU A 134 -3.38 22.17 -14.75
C GLU A 134 -3.85 21.16 -13.68
N ALA A 135 -5.15 21.10 -13.39
CA ALA A 135 -5.71 20.16 -12.43
C ALA A 135 -5.51 18.69 -12.86
N LYS A 136 -5.70 18.38 -14.15
CA LYS A 136 -5.45 17.04 -14.72
C LYS A 136 -3.97 16.65 -14.60
N SER A 137 -3.06 17.56 -14.93
CA SER A 137 -1.61 17.35 -14.79
C SER A 137 -1.20 17.11 -13.35
N LEU A 138 -1.71 17.93 -12.42
CA LEU A 138 -1.45 17.78 -10.99
C LEU A 138 -1.96 16.44 -10.46
N GLN A 139 -3.15 16.01 -10.88
CA GLN A 139 -3.71 14.72 -10.49
C GLN A 139 -2.85 13.55 -11.00
N MET A 140 -2.34 13.63 -12.23
CA MET A 140 -1.42 12.64 -12.79
C MET A 140 -0.13 12.55 -11.95
N ILE A 141 0.47 13.70 -11.62
CA ILE A 141 1.69 13.77 -10.80
C ILE A 141 1.44 13.14 -9.43
N ILE A 142 0.36 13.51 -8.74
CA ILE A 142 0.00 12.94 -7.44
C ILE A 142 -0.14 11.42 -7.52
N THR A 143 -0.82 10.93 -8.56
CA THR A 143 -1.03 9.48 -8.76
C THR A 143 0.30 8.74 -8.93
N LEU A 144 1.23 9.29 -9.73
CA LEU A 144 2.56 8.70 -9.94
C LEU A 144 3.39 8.72 -8.65
N VAL A 145 3.35 9.82 -7.90
CA VAL A 145 4.08 9.95 -6.62
C VAL A 145 3.57 8.94 -5.60
N VAL A 146 2.25 8.78 -5.46
CA VAL A 146 1.65 7.78 -4.55
C VAL A 146 2.11 6.38 -4.93
N ALA A 147 2.00 6.00 -6.21
CA ALA A 147 2.42 4.68 -6.69
C ALA A 147 3.92 4.41 -6.46
N ALA A 148 4.78 5.42 -6.66
CA ALA A 148 6.20 5.32 -6.40
C ALA A 148 6.49 5.10 -4.91
N ILE A 149 5.81 5.81 -4.02
CA ILE A 149 6.01 5.69 -2.57
C ILE A 149 5.51 4.33 -2.06
N GLU A 150 4.36 3.84 -2.54
CA GLU A 150 3.88 2.50 -2.21
C GLU A 150 4.88 1.42 -2.64
N SER A 151 5.43 1.55 -3.85
CA SER A 151 6.44 0.63 -4.37
C SER A 151 7.70 0.61 -3.50
N ILE A 152 8.20 1.78 -3.11
CA ILE A 152 9.34 1.90 -2.18
C ILE A 152 9.00 1.24 -0.84
N GLY A 153 7.79 1.48 -0.33
CA GLY A 153 7.30 0.87 0.92
C GLY A 153 7.42 -0.65 0.91
N TYR A 154 6.91 -1.30 -0.13
CA TYR A 154 7.00 -2.75 -0.29
C TYR A 154 8.44 -3.26 -0.39
N ILE A 155 9.30 -2.60 -1.17
CA ILE A 155 10.70 -3.00 -1.34
C ILE A 155 11.46 -2.89 -0.02
N VAL A 156 11.26 -1.79 0.73
CA VAL A 156 11.89 -1.55 2.03
C VAL A 156 11.43 -2.55 3.08
N MET A 157 10.21 -3.08 2.98
CA MET A 157 9.72 -4.09 3.93
C MET A 157 10.49 -5.42 3.85
N ILE A 158 11.05 -5.80 2.70
CA ILE A 158 11.74 -7.10 2.53
C ILE A 158 12.94 -7.26 3.48
N PRO A 159 13.93 -6.34 3.52
CA PRO A 159 15.05 -6.45 4.46
C PRO A 159 14.62 -6.28 5.91
N ILE A 160 13.60 -5.46 6.19
CA ILE A 160 13.05 -5.27 7.54
C ILE A 160 12.41 -6.56 8.06
N GLN A 161 11.57 -7.18 7.23
CA GLN A 161 10.90 -8.45 7.53
C GLN A 161 11.93 -9.55 7.81
N ARG A 162 13.04 -9.59 7.06
CA ARG A 162 14.15 -10.53 7.33
C ARG A 162 14.67 -10.40 8.76
N LYS A 163 14.92 -9.17 9.21
CA LYS A 163 15.42 -8.89 10.56
C LYS A 163 14.40 -9.33 11.62
N TRP A 164 13.11 -9.13 11.37
CA TRP A 164 12.06 -9.59 12.28
C TRP A 164 11.99 -11.11 12.36
N ILE A 165 12.02 -11.81 11.22
CA ILE A 165 12.06 -13.28 11.17
C ILE A 165 13.28 -13.80 11.94
N GLN A 166 14.46 -13.24 11.69
CA GLN A 166 15.68 -13.62 12.40
C GLN A 166 15.57 -13.37 13.90
N LYS A 167 14.96 -12.26 14.33
CA LYS A 167 14.74 -11.97 15.74
C LYS A 167 13.80 -13.01 16.36
N GLU A 168 12.66 -13.28 15.74
CA GLU A 168 11.68 -14.26 16.23
C GLU A 168 12.25 -15.69 16.24
N ASN A 169 13.08 -16.04 15.26
CA ASN A 169 13.76 -17.33 15.21
C ASN A 169 14.86 -17.49 16.28
N LYS A 170 15.42 -16.38 16.77
CA LYS A 170 16.47 -16.36 17.81
C LYS A 170 15.93 -16.26 19.24
N VAL A 171 14.62 -16.09 19.44
CA VAL A 171 14.03 -16.09 20.80
C VAL A 171 13.95 -17.52 21.33
N GLU A 172 15.10 -18.16 21.49
CA GLU A 172 15.38 -19.34 22.31
C GLU A 172 16.87 -19.28 22.71
N GLU A 173 17.20 -18.40 23.66
CA GLU A 173 18.25 -18.63 24.66
C GLU A 173 17.74 -18.13 26.02
#